data_AF-A0A972ZKM1-F1
#
_entry.id   AF-A0A972ZKM1-F1
#
_cell.length_a   1.000
_cell.length_b   1.000
_cell.length_c   1.000
_cell.angle_alpha   90.00
_cell.angle_beta   90.00
_cell.angle_gamma   90.00
#
_symmetry.space_group_name_H-M   'P 1'
#
loop_
_entity.id
_entity.type
_entity.pdbx_description
1 polymer ?
#
loop_
_entity_poly.entity_id
_entity_poly.type
_entity_poly.pdbx_seq_one_letter_code
_entity_poly.pdbx_strand_id
1 'polypeptide(L)' 'MLRGARVNDLALESETHTITATDINVDGIIKLSAGKKRHALVNVV' A
#
# COMPACT_ATOMS: atom_id res chain seq x y z
N MET A 1 13.76 1.31 -14.22
CA MET A 1 12.53 2.04 -13.83
C MET A 1 11.80 1.23 -12.76
N LEU A 2 12.15 1.35 -11.47
CA LEU A 2 11.67 0.44 -10.41
C LEU A 2 11.49 1.14 -9.05
N ARG A 3 10.82 2.31 -9.01
CA ARG A 3 10.59 3.03 -7.75
C ARG A 3 9.14 3.51 -7.63
N GLY A 4 8.19 2.60 -7.82
CA GLY A 4 6.77 2.84 -7.54
C GLY A 4 6.39 2.49 -6.10
N ALA A 5 5.25 3.01 -5.65
CA ALA A 5 4.62 2.60 -4.40
C ALA A 5 4.00 1.20 -4.53
N ARG A 6 3.81 0.52 -3.40
CA ARG A 6 3.10 -0.76 -3.31
C ARG A 6 2.07 -0.72 -2.19
N VAL A 7 0.93 -1.36 -2.40
CA VAL A 7 -0.13 -1.59 -1.40
C VAL A 7 -0.26 -3.09 -1.23
N ASN A 8 -0.14 -3.59 0.00
CA ASN A 8 -0.19 -5.03 0.30
C ASN A 8 0.73 -5.86 -0.61
N ASP A 9 1.96 -5.37 -0.82
CA ASP A 9 2.97 -5.93 -1.73
C ASP A 9 2.63 -5.92 -3.23
N LEU A 10 1.48 -5.39 -3.64
CA LEU A 10 1.12 -5.18 -5.05
C LEU A 10 1.66 -3.84 -5.52
N ALA A 11 2.33 -3.83 -6.68
CA ALA A 11 2.86 -2.60 -7.26
C ALA A 11 1.72 -1.71 -7.77
N LEU A 12 1.78 -0.42 -7.46
CA LEU A 12 0.86 0.57 -8.00
C LEU A 12 1.35 1.06 -9.36
N GLU A 13 0.43 1.16 -10.32
CA GLU A 13 0.71 1.68 -11.67
C GLU A 13 0.48 3.21 -11.77
N SER A 14 -0.29 3.78 -10.84
CA SER A 14 -0.57 5.21 -10.77
C SER A 14 -0.32 5.76 -9.37
N GLU A 15 0.18 6.99 -9.29
CA GLU A 15 0.33 7.75 -8.04
C GLU A 15 -1.02 8.19 -7.46
N THR A 16 -2.07 8.21 -8.29
CA THR A 16 -3.44 8.57 -7.90
C THR A 16 -4.32 7.36 -7.59
N HIS A 17 -3.72 6.18 -7.38
CA HIS A 17 -4.47 4.96 -7.08
C HIS A 17 -5.28 5.12 -5.79
N THR A 18 -6.60 4.96 -5.89
CA THR A 18 -7.51 5.05 -4.75
C THR A 18 -7.49 3.75 -3.96
N ILE A 19 -7.15 3.84 -2.67
CA ILE A 19 -7.28 2.73 -1.72
C ILE A 19 -8.72 2.66 -1.23
N THR A 20 -9.28 1.46 -1.18
CA THR A 20 -10.66 1.21 -0.74
C THR A 20 -10.71 0.21 0.40
N ALA A 21 -11.90 0.00 0.96
CA ALA A 21 -12.09 -0.97 2.05
C ALA A 21 -11.73 -2.42 1.66
N THR A 22 -11.65 -2.74 0.37
CA THR A 22 -11.24 -4.08 -0.09
C THR A 22 -9.74 -4.33 0.07
N ASP A 23 -8.94 -3.29 0.24
CA ASP A 23 -7.50 -3.38 0.48
C ASP A 23 -7.16 -3.60 1.97
N ILE A 24 -8.18 -3.60 2.83
CA ILE A 24 -8.01 -3.87 4.26
C ILE A 24 -7.86 -5.38 4.45
N ASN A 25 -6.75 -5.79 5.06
CA ASN A 25 -6.54 -7.20 5.40
C ASN A 25 -7.41 -7.63 6.58
N VAL A 26 -7.45 -8.93 6.88
CA VAL A 26 -8.22 -9.51 8.00
C VAL A 26 -7.95 -8.83 9.36
N ASP A 27 -6.76 -8.27 9.54
CA ASP A 27 -6.34 -7.58 10.77
C ASP A 27 -6.70 -6.09 10.81
N GLY A 28 -7.39 -5.55 9.80
CA GLY A 28 -7.72 -4.11 9.74
C GLY A 28 -6.57 -3.22 9.27
N ILE A 29 -5.53 -3.80 8.66
CA ILE A 29 -4.27 -3.13 8.33
C ILE A 29 -4.05 -3.08 6.82
N ILE A 30 -3.50 -1.97 6.35
CA ILE A 30 -3.01 -1.80 4.98
C ILE A 30 -1.50 -1.56 5.02
N LYS A 31 -0.73 -2.35 4.24
CA LYS A 31 0.72 -2.17 4.14
C LYS A 31 1.09 -1.31 2.95
N LEU A 32 1.66 -0.14 3.21
CA LEU A 32 2.18 0.78 2.20
C LEU A 32 3.69 0.65 2.10
N SER A 33 4.23 0.55 0.89
CA SER A 33 5.67 0.52 0.65
C SER A 33 6.05 1.54 -0.41
N ALA A 34 7.03 2.39 -0.11
CA ALA A 34 7.56 3.39 -1.03
C ALA A 34 9.03 3.04 -1.38
N GLY A 35 9.21 2.20 -2.39
CA GLY A 35 10.52 1.65 -2.77
C GLY A 35 11.02 0.58 -1.80
N LYS A 36 12.35 0.42 -1.69
CA LYS A 36 12.97 -0.73 -1.00
C LYS A 36 13.08 -0.62 0.52
N LYS A 37 13.04 0.59 1.09
CA LYS A 37 13.38 0.82 2.51
C LYS A 37 12.30 1.53 3.33
N ARG A 38 11.28 2.08 2.68
CA ARG A 38 10.25 2.86 3.36
C ARG A 38 8.95 2.07 3.32
N HIS A 39 8.50 1.64 4.49
CA HIS A 39 7.25 0.91 4.66
C HIS A 39 6.46 1.59 5.79
N ALA A 40 5.15 1.66 5.63
CA ALA A 40 4.22 2.15 6.62
C ALA A 40 3.06 1.16 6.76
N LEU A 41 2.57 1.01 7.97
CA LEU A 41 1.33 0.28 8.26
C LEU A 41 0.27 1.31 8.61
N VAL A 42 -0.87 1.21 7.94
CA VAL A 42 -2.02 2.06 8.20
C VAL A 42 -3.09 1.20 8.85
N ASN A 43 -3.51 1.58 10.05
CA ASN A 43 -4.66 0.98 10.72
C ASN A 43 -5.91 1.76 10.35
N VAL A 44 -6.95 1.06 9.91
CA VAL A 44 -8.27 1.67 9.72
C VAL A 44 -9.02 1.55 11.05
N VAL A 45 -9.35 2.70 11.63
CA VAL A 45 -10.07 2.84 12.91
C VAL A 45 -11.46 3.40 12.67
#